data_AF-A0A3M1HPE3-F1
#
_entry.id   AF-A0A3M1HPE3-F1
#
_cell.length_a   1.000
_cell.length_b   1.000
_cell.length_c   1.000
_cell.angle_alpha   90.00
_cell.angle_beta   90.00
_cell.angle_gamma   90.00
#
_symmetry.space_group_name_H-M   'P 1'
#
loop_
_entity.id
_entity.type
_entity.pdbx_description
1 polymer ?
#
loop_
_entity_poly.entity_id
_entity_poly.type
_entity_poly.pdbx_seq_one_letter_code
_entity_poly.pdbx_strand_id
1 'polypeptide(L)'
;YNDQGVEVHKCLPGEAVEIIGLEEVPLAGDQLVVMEDLSLARSIANQRKDKHRATQRMNRARVTLENLYSQIDQGEVKEVALIIKADTQGSIEALRDKLKEIQHDEVKINIIHTGVGGINISDVQLADASNAIIIGFYVTADTEAVSLAQERNVEIRTYQVIYQVVDEVKAALEGMLEPELKEVETARIEVREVFKIKSGTIAGCYVKQGKVERSNKIRVVRNNVVLYDSSIESLKRFKDDVKEVKEGFECGIKIQNFNDIKVGDELIAYRVEKVARTL
;
A
#
# COMPACT_ATOMS: atom_id res chain seq x y z
N TYR A 1 -24.56 23.09 -27.24
CA TYR A 1 -23.62 23.07 -28.38
C TYR A 1 -23.65 21.69 -29.04
N ASN A 2 -23.35 21.58 -30.34
CA ASN A 2 -23.16 20.27 -30.99
C ASN A 2 -21.74 19.73 -30.74
N ASP A 3 -21.45 18.54 -31.26
CA ASP A 3 -20.14 17.87 -31.19
C ASP A 3 -18.97 18.66 -31.81
N GLN A 4 -19.27 19.67 -32.63
CA GLN A 4 -18.30 20.58 -33.24
C GLN A 4 -18.14 21.91 -32.47
N GLY A 5 -18.79 22.06 -31.31
CA GLY A 5 -18.72 23.28 -30.51
C GLY A 5 -19.52 24.45 -31.09
N VAL A 6 -20.46 24.19 -32.00
CA VAL A 6 -21.35 25.21 -32.59
C VAL A 6 -22.63 25.32 -31.74
N GLU A 7 -23.09 26.54 -31.52
CA GLU A 7 -24.35 26.77 -30.82
C GLU A 7 -25.53 26.25 -31.67
N VAL A 8 -26.39 25.45 -31.05
CA VAL A 8 -27.56 24.86 -31.70
C VAL A 8 -28.81 25.16 -30.88
N HIS A 9 -29.85 25.66 -31.53
CA HIS A 9 -31.13 26.00 -30.90
C HIS A 9 -32.18 24.89 -30.97
N LYS A 10 -31.90 23.80 -31.70
CA LYS A 10 -32.76 22.62 -31.85
C LYS A 10 -31.87 21.38 -31.87
N CYS A 11 -32.36 20.31 -31.27
CA CYS A 11 -31.74 18.99 -31.25
C CYS A 11 -32.74 17.97 -31.78
N LEU A 12 -32.36 17.21 -32.81
CA LEU A 12 -33.19 16.15 -33.39
C LEU A 12 -32.88 14.78 -32.75
N PRO A 13 -33.79 13.80 -32.87
CA PRO A 13 -33.53 12.45 -32.38
C PRO A 13 -32.25 11.84 -32.99
N GLY A 14 -31.32 11.42 -32.13
CA GLY A 14 -30.03 10.84 -32.54
C GLY A 14 -28.84 11.79 -32.51
N GLU A 15 -29.07 13.09 -32.26
CA GLU A 15 -27.99 14.09 -32.11
C GLU A 15 -27.53 14.20 -30.65
N ALA A 16 -26.22 14.36 -30.44
CA ALA A 16 -25.64 14.66 -29.15
C ALA A 16 -25.47 16.17 -28.98
N VAL A 17 -25.94 16.72 -27.86
CA VAL A 17 -25.82 18.14 -27.56
C VAL A 17 -25.37 18.37 -26.12
N GLU A 18 -24.51 19.36 -25.95
CA GLU A 18 -24.11 19.88 -24.64
C GLU A 18 -25.16 20.89 -24.13
N ILE A 19 -25.65 20.66 -22.91
CA ILE A 19 -26.62 21.50 -22.21
C ILE A 19 -25.89 22.27 -21.12
N ILE A 20 -26.04 23.59 -21.11
CA ILE A 20 -25.45 24.49 -20.13
C ILE A 20 -26.58 25.14 -19.32
N GLY A 21 -26.33 25.43 -18.03
CA GLY A 21 -27.26 26.15 -17.16
C GLY A 21 -28.05 25.29 -16.18
N LEU A 22 -27.64 24.03 -15.96
CA LEU A 22 -28.18 23.19 -14.89
C LEU A 22 -27.61 23.64 -13.52
N GLU A 23 -28.42 23.58 -12.47
CA GLU A 23 -27.98 23.91 -11.11
C GLU A 23 -26.97 22.90 -10.54
N GLU A 24 -27.09 21.62 -10.93
CA GLU A 24 -26.20 20.53 -10.50
C GLU A 24 -25.84 19.64 -11.71
N VAL A 25 -24.69 18.98 -11.62
CA VAL A 25 -24.23 18.04 -12.65
C VAL A 25 -25.05 16.75 -12.55
N PRO A 26 -25.79 16.34 -13.61
CA PRO A 26 -26.56 15.09 -13.60
C PRO A 26 -25.64 13.86 -13.64
N LEU A 27 -26.15 12.71 -13.23
CA LEU A 27 -25.40 11.46 -13.32
C LEU A 27 -25.40 10.94 -14.76
N ALA A 28 -24.35 10.20 -15.12
CA ALA A 28 -24.29 9.56 -16.43
C ALA A 28 -25.43 8.53 -16.56
N GLY A 29 -26.20 8.63 -17.65
CA GLY A 29 -27.35 7.77 -17.90
C GLY A 29 -28.68 8.24 -17.31
N ASP A 30 -28.70 9.39 -16.61
CA ASP A 30 -29.95 9.98 -16.13
C ASP A 30 -30.87 10.39 -17.30
N GLN A 31 -32.17 10.18 -17.10
CA GLN A 31 -33.19 10.61 -18.05
C GLN A 31 -33.51 12.10 -17.86
N LEU A 32 -33.27 12.88 -18.91
CA LEU A 32 -33.69 14.27 -18.99
C LEU A 32 -35.15 14.35 -19.42
N VAL A 33 -35.96 15.11 -18.67
CA VAL A 33 -37.38 15.31 -18.96
C VAL A 33 -37.65 16.80 -19.04
N VAL A 34 -38.23 17.24 -20.16
CA VAL A 34 -38.67 18.63 -20.33
C VAL A 34 -39.99 18.82 -19.57
N MET A 35 -40.08 19.88 -18.77
CA MET A 35 -41.29 20.24 -18.04
C MET A 35 -41.72 21.66 -18.42
N GLU A 36 -43.03 21.90 -18.42
CA GLU A 36 -43.61 23.20 -18.79
C GLU A 36 -43.50 24.25 -17.67
N ASP A 37 -43.48 23.83 -16.40
CA ASP A 37 -43.42 24.70 -15.22
C ASP A 37 -42.15 24.47 -14.39
N LEU A 38 -41.37 25.54 -14.21
CA LEU A 38 -40.14 25.56 -13.42
C LEU A 38 -40.38 25.25 -11.93
N SER A 39 -41.48 25.73 -11.36
CA SER A 39 -41.81 25.56 -9.94
C SER A 39 -42.11 24.08 -9.63
N LEU A 40 -42.88 23.45 -10.52
CA LEU A 40 -43.17 22.01 -10.42
C LEU A 40 -41.90 21.18 -10.62
N ALA A 41 -41.07 21.52 -11.63
CA ALA A 41 -39.80 20.84 -11.87
C ALA A 41 -38.86 20.91 -10.65
N ARG A 42 -38.75 22.10 -10.03
CA ARG A 42 -37.94 22.30 -8.82
C ARG A 42 -38.48 21.49 -7.63
N SER A 43 -39.81 21.44 -7.44
CA SER A 43 -40.42 20.62 -6.38
C SER A 43 -40.11 19.13 -6.56
N ILE A 44 -40.22 18.62 -7.79
CA ILE A 44 -39.93 17.21 -8.11
C ILE A 44 -38.44 16.92 -7.92
N ALA A 45 -37.54 17.80 -8.36
CA ALA A 45 -36.11 17.66 -8.19
C ALA A 45 -35.71 17.60 -6.70
N ASN A 46 -36.25 18.50 -5.87
CA ASN A 46 -36.01 18.50 -4.43
C ASN A 46 -36.51 17.21 -3.77
N GLN A 47 -37.71 16.75 -4.13
CA GLN A 47 -38.27 15.50 -3.60
C GLN A 47 -37.38 14.28 -3.96
N ARG A 48 -36.87 14.22 -5.19
CA ARG A 48 -35.93 13.18 -5.63
C ARG A 48 -34.61 13.24 -4.86
N LYS A 49 -34.08 14.44 -4.65
CA LYS A 49 -32.85 14.68 -3.88
C LYS A 49 -32.99 14.25 -2.43
N ASP A 50 -34.10 14.58 -1.78
CA ASP A 50 -34.36 14.17 -0.40
C ASP A 50 -34.50 12.65 -0.27
N LYS A 51 -35.21 12.01 -1.22
CA LYS A 51 -35.31 10.56 -1.28
C LYS A 51 -33.93 9.92 -1.45
N HIS A 52 -33.09 10.43 -2.35
CA HIS A 52 -31.75 9.91 -2.57
C HIS A 52 -30.86 10.05 -1.33
N ARG A 53 -30.91 11.20 -0.65
CA ARG A 53 -30.22 11.43 0.63
C ARG A 53 -30.68 10.47 1.72
N ALA A 54 -31.98 10.20 1.81
CA ALA A 54 -32.53 9.23 2.76
C ALA A 54 -32.00 7.81 2.50
N THR A 55 -31.96 7.37 1.23
CA THR A 55 -31.43 6.06 0.85
C THR A 55 -29.94 5.92 1.16
N GLN A 56 -29.14 6.96 0.87
CA GLN A 56 -27.70 6.94 1.21
C GLN A 56 -27.45 6.88 2.72
N ARG A 57 -28.29 7.55 3.53
CA ARG A 57 -28.23 7.43 5.00
C ARG A 57 -28.61 6.04 5.49
N MET A 58 -29.54 5.35 4.84
CA MET A 58 -29.91 3.97 5.17
C MET A 58 -28.82 2.96 4.76
N ASN A 59 -28.12 3.21 3.65
CA ASN A 59 -27.01 2.37 3.17
C ASN A 59 -25.70 2.57 3.95
N ARG A 60 -25.57 3.64 4.74
CA ARG A 60 -24.53 3.71 5.77
C ARG A 60 -24.93 2.74 6.88
N ALA A 61 -24.38 1.53 6.81
CA ALA A 61 -24.52 0.53 7.86
C ALA A 61 -24.36 1.22 9.22
N ARG A 62 -25.35 1.07 10.10
CA ARG A 62 -25.23 1.50 11.50
C ARG A 62 -23.97 0.84 12.04
N VAL A 63 -22.95 1.63 12.33
CA VAL A 63 -21.78 1.18 13.07
C VAL A 63 -22.28 0.77 14.46
N THR A 64 -22.49 -0.53 14.66
CA THR A 64 -22.83 -1.11 15.96
C THR A 64 -21.54 -1.33 16.75
N LEU A 65 -21.63 -1.36 18.09
CA LEU A 65 -20.47 -1.67 18.92
C LEU A 65 -19.85 -3.03 18.56
N GLU A 66 -20.65 -4.03 18.18
CA GLU A 66 -20.14 -5.33 17.73
C GLU A 66 -19.29 -5.22 16.44
N ASN A 67 -19.70 -4.39 15.47
CA ASN A 67 -18.90 -4.17 14.27
C ASN A 67 -17.59 -3.42 14.59
N LEU A 68 -17.61 -2.50 15.56
CA LEU A 68 -16.40 -1.83 16.03
C LEU A 68 -15.43 -2.82 16.69
N TYR A 69 -15.92 -3.76 17.51
CA TYR A 69 -15.07 -4.80 18.11
C TYR A 69 -14.45 -5.71 17.05
N SER A 70 -15.21 -6.11 16.02
CA SER A 70 -14.66 -6.94 14.92
C SER A 70 -13.59 -6.23 14.09
N GLN A 71 -13.67 -4.89 13.95
CA GLN A 71 -12.65 -4.08 13.28
C GLN A 71 -11.40 -3.90 14.13
N ILE A 72 -11.53 -3.87 15.46
CA ILE A 72 -10.40 -3.80 16.39
C ILE A 72 -9.64 -5.14 16.45
N ASP A 73 -10.35 -6.28 16.36
CA ASP A 73 -9.74 -7.63 16.39
C ASP A 73 -8.92 -7.97 15.13
N GLN A 74 -9.18 -7.30 13.99
CA GLN A 74 -8.45 -7.51 12.73
C GLN A 74 -7.05 -6.85 12.69
N GLY A 75 -6.62 -6.23 13.79
CA GLY A 75 -5.41 -5.42 13.83
C GLY A 75 -5.61 -4.03 13.22
N GLU A 76 -4.61 -3.16 13.32
CA GLU A 76 -4.64 -1.84 12.67
C GLU A 76 -4.56 -2.01 11.15
N VAL A 77 -5.71 -2.16 10.49
CA VAL A 77 -5.80 -2.05 9.03
C VAL A 77 -5.37 -0.64 8.66
N LYS A 78 -4.27 -0.52 7.91
CA LYS A 78 -3.76 0.77 7.47
C LYS A 78 -4.63 1.26 6.31
N GLU A 79 -5.23 2.44 6.45
CA GLU A 79 -6.05 3.01 5.38
C GLU A 79 -5.33 4.17 4.69
N VAL A 80 -5.44 4.23 3.36
CA VAL A 80 -5.07 5.41 2.56
C VAL A 80 -6.34 6.17 2.21
N ALA A 81 -6.44 7.39 2.73
CA ALA A 81 -7.53 8.31 2.45
C ALA A 81 -7.32 9.04 1.12
N LEU A 82 -8.32 9.00 0.23
CA LEU A 82 -8.28 9.64 -1.08
C LEU A 82 -9.46 10.59 -1.29
N ILE A 83 -9.19 11.72 -1.93
CA ILE A 83 -10.19 12.62 -2.51
C ILE A 83 -9.99 12.64 -4.02
N ILE A 84 -11.05 12.37 -4.79
CA ILE A 84 -10.96 12.28 -6.25
C ILE A 84 -11.75 13.42 -6.90
N LYS A 85 -11.08 14.19 -7.75
CA LYS A 85 -11.68 15.24 -8.57
C LYS A 85 -11.48 14.90 -10.04
N ALA A 86 -12.52 15.00 -10.86
CA ALA A 86 -12.39 14.71 -12.29
C ALA A 86 -13.20 15.66 -13.17
N ASP A 87 -12.87 15.68 -14.46
CA ASP A 87 -13.54 16.49 -15.48
C ASP A 87 -15.00 16.07 -15.71
N THR A 88 -15.25 14.76 -15.66
CA THR A 88 -16.57 14.17 -15.88
C THR A 88 -16.90 13.13 -14.80
N GLN A 89 -18.20 12.91 -14.58
CA GLN A 89 -18.70 11.90 -13.65
C GLN A 89 -18.27 10.48 -14.06
N GLY A 90 -18.21 10.18 -15.36
CA GLY A 90 -17.81 8.87 -15.86
C GLY A 90 -16.35 8.52 -15.51
N SER A 91 -15.46 9.51 -15.54
CA SER A 91 -14.06 9.35 -15.10
C SER A 91 -13.97 8.94 -13.62
N ILE A 92 -14.80 9.54 -12.75
CA ILE A 92 -14.83 9.23 -11.31
C ILE A 92 -15.26 7.77 -11.09
N GLU A 93 -16.31 7.34 -11.79
CA GLU A 93 -16.84 5.98 -11.66
C GLU A 93 -15.83 4.94 -12.13
N ALA A 94 -15.24 5.16 -13.31
CA ALA A 94 -14.20 4.27 -13.85
C ALA A 94 -13.01 4.14 -12.89
N LEU A 95 -12.54 5.26 -12.32
CA LEU A 95 -11.43 5.27 -11.39
C LEU A 95 -11.78 4.56 -10.07
N ARG A 96 -12.99 4.80 -9.56
CA ARG A 96 -13.47 4.15 -8.34
C ARG A 96 -13.56 2.64 -8.48
N ASP A 97 -14.05 2.16 -9.62
CA ASP A 97 -14.18 0.73 -9.86
C ASP A 97 -12.80 0.06 -9.99
N LYS A 98 -11.82 0.74 -10.63
CA LYS A 98 -10.44 0.26 -10.67
C LYS A 98 -9.73 0.25 -9.32
N LEU A 99 -9.92 1.28 -8.50
CA LEU A 99 -9.34 1.30 -7.15
C LEU A 99 -9.97 0.25 -6.24
N LYS A 100 -11.24 -0.11 -6.42
CA LYS A 100 -11.90 -1.19 -5.66
C LYS A 100 -11.43 -2.60 -5.99
N GLU A 101 -10.85 -2.80 -7.18
CA GLU A 101 -10.23 -4.08 -7.56
C GLU A 101 -8.98 -4.36 -6.70
N ILE A 102 -8.34 -3.31 -6.16
CA ILE A 102 -7.18 -3.44 -5.24
C ILE A 102 -7.70 -3.74 -3.84
N GLN A 103 -7.70 -5.02 -3.46
CA GLN A 103 -8.10 -5.48 -2.12
C GLN A 103 -6.94 -6.21 -1.46
N HIS A 104 -6.69 -5.88 -0.19
CA HIS A 104 -5.69 -6.53 0.64
C HIS A 104 -6.16 -6.52 2.10
N ASP A 105 -5.73 -7.49 2.89
CA ASP A 105 -6.21 -7.65 4.28
C ASP A 105 -5.57 -6.62 5.24
N GLU A 106 -4.31 -6.23 4.99
CA GLU A 106 -3.54 -5.32 5.86
C GLU A 106 -3.67 -3.84 5.48
N VAL A 107 -4.05 -3.54 4.23
CA VAL A 107 -4.10 -2.17 3.70
C VAL A 107 -5.38 -1.96 2.90
N LYS A 108 -5.96 -0.78 3.03
CA LYS A 108 -7.25 -0.48 2.41
C LYS A 108 -7.31 0.93 1.85
N ILE A 109 -8.02 1.08 0.74
CA ILE A 109 -8.29 2.38 0.13
C ILE A 109 -9.62 2.91 0.67
N ASN A 110 -9.61 4.16 1.16
CA ASN A 110 -10.78 4.85 1.66
C ASN A 110 -11.02 6.14 0.85
N ILE A 111 -12.05 6.14 0.00
CA ILE A 111 -12.42 7.31 -0.80
C ILE A 111 -13.39 8.17 0.01
N ILE A 112 -12.90 9.30 0.53
CA ILE A 112 -13.66 10.19 1.42
C ILE A 112 -14.63 11.06 0.64
N HIS A 113 -14.16 11.59 -0.49
CA HIS A 113 -14.93 12.51 -1.31
C HIS A 113 -14.61 12.34 -2.79
N THR A 114 -15.65 12.52 -3.62
CA THR A 114 -15.53 12.56 -5.07
C THR A 114 -16.32 13.75 -5.60
N GLY A 115 -15.76 14.50 -6.55
CA GLY A 115 -16.43 15.65 -7.13
C GLY A 115 -16.03 15.92 -8.57
N VAL A 116 -16.96 16.49 -9.35
CA VAL A 116 -16.69 16.94 -10.72
C VAL A 116 -16.14 18.37 -10.69
N GLY A 117 -15.15 18.65 -11.53
CA GLY A 117 -14.52 19.96 -11.69
C GLY A 117 -13.15 20.09 -10.99
N GLY A 118 -12.58 21.29 -11.09
CA GLY A 118 -11.27 21.64 -10.54
C GLY A 118 -11.15 21.45 -9.02
N ILE A 119 -9.91 21.35 -8.54
CA ILE A 119 -9.60 21.21 -7.11
C ILE A 119 -9.58 22.59 -6.46
N ASN A 120 -10.40 22.77 -5.43
CA ASN A 120 -10.57 24.06 -4.75
C ASN A 120 -10.03 24.03 -3.30
N ILE A 121 -10.11 25.17 -2.61
CA ILE A 121 -9.67 25.33 -1.21
C ILE A 121 -10.39 24.35 -0.27
N SER A 122 -11.69 24.13 -0.44
CA SER A 122 -12.47 23.24 0.41
C SER A 122 -12.02 21.79 0.30
N ASP A 123 -11.61 21.36 -0.90
CA ASP A 123 -11.02 20.03 -1.12
C ASP A 123 -9.70 19.87 -0.33
N VAL A 124 -8.84 20.90 -0.35
CA VAL A 124 -7.56 20.92 0.39
C VAL A 124 -7.78 20.93 1.90
N GLN A 125 -8.77 21.68 2.39
CA GLN A 125 -9.13 21.69 3.81
C GLN A 125 -9.66 20.33 4.28
N LEU A 126 -10.46 19.66 3.46
CA LEU A 126 -10.97 18.32 3.77
C LEU A 126 -9.83 17.29 3.78
N ALA A 127 -8.90 17.41 2.85
CA ALA A 127 -7.71 16.56 2.77
C ALA A 127 -6.82 16.71 4.01
N ASP A 128 -6.53 17.95 4.42
CA ASP A 128 -5.76 18.26 5.62
C ASP A 128 -6.42 17.67 6.89
N ALA A 129 -7.72 17.89 7.06
CA ALA A 129 -8.46 17.39 8.22
C ALA A 129 -8.52 15.84 8.29
N SER A 130 -8.41 15.17 7.15
CA SER A 130 -8.56 13.72 7.04
C SER A 130 -7.26 12.97 6.68
N ASN A 131 -6.15 13.69 6.60
CA ASN A 131 -4.86 13.20 6.10
C ASN A 131 -4.98 12.46 4.74
N ALA A 132 -5.71 13.05 3.81
CA ALA A 132 -6.02 12.46 2.50
C ALA A 132 -5.14 13.00 1.38
N ILE A 133 -4.90 12.18 0.36
CA ILE A 133 -4.25 12.58 -0.88
C ILE A 133 -5.32 13.01 -1.89
N ILE A 134 -5.08 14.11 -2.59
CA ILE A 134 -6.00 14.61 -3.63
C ILE A 134 -5.53 14.12 -5.00
N ILE A 135 -6.40 13.41 -5.71
CA ILE A 135 -6.21 12.91 -7.06
C ILE A 135 -7.10 13.73 -8.01
N GLY A 136 -6.48 14.47 -8.92
CA GLY A 136 -7.15 15.17 -10.02
C GLY A 136 -7.03 14.38 -11.33
N PHE A 137 -8.14 13.99 -11.95
CA PHE A 137 -8.15 13.34 -13.26
C PHE A 137 -8.65 14.31 -14.34
N TYR A 138 -7.79 14.68 -15.30
CA TYR A 138 -8.06 15.73 -16.28
C TYR A 138 -8.45 17.10 -15.71
N VAL A 139 -8.16 17.34 -14.42
CA VAL A 139 -8.42 18.62 -13.74
C VAL A 139 -7.17 19.13 -13.05
N THR A 140 -7.10 20.44 -12.89
CA THR A 140 -6.05 21.12 -12.13
C THR A 140 -6.61 21.75 -10.86
N ALA A 141 -5.72 22.10 -9.93
CA ALA A 141 -6.05 22.90 -8.76
C ALA A 141 -5.96 24.40 -9.07
N ASP A 142 -6.82 25.16 -8.40
CA ASP A 142 -6.77 26.62 -8.42
C ASP A 142 -5.51 27.14 -7.70
N THR A 143 -5.01 28.31 -8.08
CA THR A 143 -3.77 28.89 -7.51
C THR A 143 -3.81 28.97 -5.99
N GLU A 144 -4.94 29.39 -5.42
CA GLU A 144 -5.12 29.49 -3.97
C GLU A 144 -5.11 28.10 -3.30
N ALA A 145 -5.67 27.08 -3.96
CA ALA A 145 -5.65 25.71 -3.47
C ALA A 145 -4.23 25.13 -3.48
N VAL A 146 -3.43 25.41 -4.51
CA VAL A 146 -2.02 25.00 -4.58
C VAL A 146 -1.20 25.63 -3.45
N SER A 147 -1.35 26.94 -3.22
CA SER A 147 -0.66 27.63 -2.13
C SER A 147 -1.01 27.05 -0.76
N LEU A 148 -2.30 26.79 -0.53
CA LEU A 148 -2.76 26.20 0.74
C LEU A 148 -2.24 24.76 0.91
N ALA A 149 -2.22 23.97 -0.16
CA ALA A 149 -1.73 22.60 -0.13
C ALA A 149 -0.23 22.55 0.22
N GLN A 150 0.57 23.47 -0.32
CA GLN A 150 1.98 23.62 0.04
C GLN A 150 2.17 24.04 1.51
N GLU A 151 1.37 24.99 1.99
CA GLU A 151 1.43 25.43 3.39
C GLU A 151 1.11 24.29 4.37
N ARG A 152 0.10 23.47 4.03
CA ARG A 152 -0.40 22.39 4.88
C ARG A 152 0.24 21.03 4.60
N ASN A 153 1.18 20.95 3.67
CA ASN A 153 1.79 19.70 3.18
C ASN A 153 0.74 18.66 2.72
N VAL A 154 -0.34 19.13 2.09
CA VAL A 154 -1.33 18.27 1.44
C VAL A 154 -0.83 17.91 0.05
N GLU A 155 -0.82 16.62 -0.26
CA GLU A 155 -0.36 16.14 -1.56
C GLU A 155 -1.49 16.21 -2.61
N ILE A 156 -1.21 16.92 -3.70
CA ILE A 156 -2.08 17.00 -4.88
C ILE A 156 -1.35 16.34 -6.06
N ARG A 157 -1.97 15.33 -6.65
CA ARG A 157 -1.47 14.68 -7.87
C ARG A 157 -2.50 14.74 -8.98
N THR A 158 -2.08 15.15 -10.16
CA THR A 158 -2.93 15.26 -11.35
C THR A 158 -2.53 14.26 -12.40
N TYR A 159 -3.50 13.60 -13.02
CA TYR A 159 -3.30 12.53 -13.97
C TYR A 159 -4.19 12.68 -15.19
N GLN A 160 -3.77 12.06 -16.27
CA GLN A 160 -4.52 11.95 -17.53
C GLN A 160 -4.79 10.49 -17.91
N VAL A 161 -4.19 9.53 -17.21
CA VAL A 161 -4.31 8.10 -17.52
C VAL A 161 -4.69 7.33 -16.25
N ILE A 162 -5.81 6.60 -16.29
CA ILE A 162 -6.36 5.92 -15.10
C ILE A 162 -5.37 4.90 -14.54
N TYR A 163 -4.66 4.16 -15.40
CA TYR A 163 -3.68 3.16 -14.96
C TYR A 163 -2.52 3.76 -14.16
N GLN A 164 -2.09 4.99 -14.47
CA GLN A 164 -1.05 5.67 -13.68
C GLN A 164 -1.52 5.94 -12.25
N VAL A 165 -2.79 6.30 -12.08
CA VAL A 165 -3.38 6.49 -10.75
C VAL A 165 -3.39 5.19 -9.98
N VAL A 166 -3.85 4.11 -10.62
CA VAL A 166 -3.93 2.77 -10.03
C VAL A 166 -2.54 2.30 -9.59
N ASP A 167 -1.53 2.44 -10.45
CA ASP A 167 -0.16 2.01 -10.18
C ASP A 167 0.47 2.82 -9.04
N GLU A 168 0.28 4.14 -9.00
CA GLU A 168 0.83 4.98 -7.93
C GLU A 168 0.12 4.76 -6.59
N VAL A 169 -1.21 4.59 -6.58
CA VAL A 169 -1.95 4.24 -5.36
C VAL A 169 -1.50 2.86 -4.86
N LYS A 170 -1.30 1.90 -5.77
CA LYS A 170 -0.77 0.57 -5.43
C LYS A 170 0.62 0.67 -4.82
N ALA A 171 1.54 1.43 -5.42
CA ALA A 171 2.88 1.64 -4.89
C ALA A 171 2.88 2.33 -3.51
N ALA A 172 1.96 3.27 -3.29
CA ALA A 172 1.79 3.90 -1.98
C ALA A 172 1.34 2.89 -0.91
N LEU A 173 0.38 2.01 -1.25
CA LEU A 173 -0.08 0.95 -0.37
C LEU A 173 1.02 -0.07 -0.07
N GLU A 174 1.82 -0.46 -1.08
CA GLU A 174 2.98 -1.33 -0.89
C GLU A 174 4.02 -0.73 0.07
N GLY A 175 4.25 0.58 -0.02
CA GLY A 175 5.12 1.30 0.93
C GLY A 175 4.63 1.28 2.37
N MET A 176 3.34 1.02 2.60
CA MET A 176 2.75 0.88 3.95
C MET A 176 2.81 -0.54 4.50
N LEU A 177 3.04 -1.54 3.64
CA LEU A 177 3.20 -2.93 4.06
C LEU A 177 4.48 -3.10 4.86
N GLU A 178 4.39 -3.90 5.92
CA GLU A 178 5.59 -4.26 6.66
C GLU A 178 6.46 -5.20 5.82
N PRO A 179 7.78 -4.95 5.71
CA PRO A 179 8.65 -5.79 4.91
C PRO A 179 8.73 -7.19 5.50
N GLU A 180 8.68 -8.19 4.64
CA GLU A 180 8.80 -9.60 5.03
C GLU A 180 10.26 -9.90 5.42
N LEU A 181 10.43 -10.66 6.49
CA LEU A 181 11.74 -11.14 6.92
C LEU A 181 12.08 -12.44 6.19
N LYS A 182 12.96 -12.36 5.20
CA LYS A 182 13.42 -13.54 4.45
C LYS A 182 14.78 -13.99 4.96
N GLU A 183 14.91 -15.28 5.23
CA GLU A 183 16.20 -15.88 5.52
C GLU A 183 16.94 -16.21 4.23
N VAL A 184 18.16 -15.70 4.11
CA VAL A 184 19.06 -15.98 2.99
C VAL A 184 20.26 -16.74 3.51
N GLU A 185 20.44 -17.97 3.05
CA GLU A 185 21.62 -18.79 3.35
C GLU A 185 22.87 -18.10 2.78
N THR A 186 23.87 -17.88 3.64
CA THR A 186 25.12 -17.19 3.29
C THR A 186 26.29 -18.17 3.15
N ALA A 187 26.29 -19.26 3.92
CA ALA A 187 27.33 -20.28 3.82
C ALA A 187 26.91 -21.66 4.35
N ARG A 188 27.57 -22.69 3.80
CA ARG A 188 27.60 -24.04 4.36
C ARG A 188 28.99 -24.35 4.86
N ILE A 189 29.06 -24.85 6.09
CA ILE A 189 30.29 -25.01 6.83
C ILE A 189 30.30 -26.40 7.45
N GLU A 190 31.41 -27.12 7.34
CA GLU A 190 31.56 -28.44 7.93
C GLU A 190 32.39 -28.37 9.20
N VAL A 191 31.92 -29.01 10.27
CA VAL A 191 32.69 -29.17 11.51
C VAL A 191 33.65 -30.34 11.37
N ARG A 192 34.96 -30.05 11.42
CA ARG A 192 36.03 -31.05 11.33
C ARG A 192 36.64 -31.40 12.67
N GLU A 193 36.72 -30.43 13.56
CA GLU A 193 37.28 -30.61 14.90
C GLU A 193 36.44 -29.87 15.94
N VAL A 194 36.50 -30.32 17.19
CA VAL A 194 35.76 -29.71 18.29
C VAL A 194 36.69 -29.50 19.47
N PHE A 195 36.85 -28.25 19.89
CA PHE A 195 37.70 -27.85 21.00
C PHE A 195 36.84 -27.48 22.20
N LYS A 196 37.06 -28.14 23.34
CA LYS A 196 36.44 -27.77 24.61
C LYS A 196 37.35 -26.83 25.39
N ILE A 197 36.85 -25.65 25.71
CA ILE A 197 37.53 -24.66 26.54
C ILE A 197 36.69 -24.32 27.76
N LYS A 198 37.28 -23.65 28.76
CA LYS A 198 36.56 -23.26 29.99
C LYS A 198 35.30 -22.42 29.72
N SER A 199 35.27 -21.67 28.63
CA SER A 199 34.16 -20.79 28.25
C SER A 199 33.16 -21.42 27.26
N GLY A 200 33.27 -22.71 26.93
CA GLY A 200 32.34 -23.43 26.06
C GLY A 200 33.04 -24.28 24.99
N THR A 201 32.28 -24.66 23.95
CA THR A 201 32.78 -25.45 22.82
C THR A 201 33.05 -24.55 21.61
N ILE A 202 34.24 -24.68 20.99
CA ILE A 202 34.59 -24.05 19.72
C ILE A 202 34.65 -25.14 18.64
N ALA A 203 33.92 -24.93 17.55
CA ALA A 203 33.97 -25.78 16.37
C ALA A 203 35.11 -25.34 15.45
N GLY A 204 36.05 -26.24 15.18
CA GLY A 204 37.01 -26.12 14.11
C GLY A 204 36.34 -26.49 12.79
N CYS A 205 36.21 -25.52 11.90
CA CYS A 205 35.29 -25.54 10.78
C CYS A 205 36.00 -25.26 9.45
N TYR A 206 35.46 -25.84 8.38
CA TYR A 206 35.86 -25.56 7.01
C TYR A 206 34.67 -25.02 6.22
N VAL A 207 34.81 -23.83 5.61
CA VAL A 207 33.73 -23.23 4.82
C VAL A 207 33.66 -23.93 3.46
N LYS A 208 32.62 -24.75 3.25
CA LYS A 208 32.41 -25.53 2.02
C LYS A 208 31.88 -24.66 0.88
N GLN A 209 30.96 -23.76 1.19
CA GLN A 209 30.30 -22.93 0.20
C GLN A 209 29.98 -21.56 0.79
N GLY A 210 30.18 -20.50 0.00
CA GLY A 210 29.74 -19.15 0.33
C GLY A 210 30.65 -18.45 1.33
N LYS A 211 30.08 -17.61 2.18
CA LYS A 211 30.84 -16.76 3.10
C LYS A 211 30.09 -16.59 4.42
N VAL A 212 30.77 -16.89 5.53
CA VAL A 212 30.24 -16.70 6.87
C VAL A 212 30.70 -15.36 7.42
N GLU A 213 29.75 -14.57 7.92
CA GLU A 213 30.01 -13.33 8.64
C GLU A 213 29.64 -13.49 10.11
N ARG A 214 30.36 -12.82 11.00
CA ARG A 214 30.09 -12.89 12.46
C ARG A 214 28.68 -12.42 12.83
N SER A 215 28.09 -11.55 12.02
CA SER A 215 26.71 -11.06 12.18
C SER A 215 25.63 -12.06 11.72
N ASN A 216 26.00 -13.16 11.07
CA ASN A 216 25.04 -14.16 10.62
C ASN A 216 24.47 -14.95 11.80
N LYS A 217 23.25 -15.44 11.61
CA LYS A 217 22.71 -16.54 12.41
C LYS A 217 23.21 -17.86 11.85
N ILE A 218 23.16 -18.90 12.66
CA ILE A 218 23.70 -20.21 12.33
C ILE A 218 22.79 -21.32 12.82
N ARG A 219 22.50 -22.27 11.92
CA ARG A 219 21.80 -23.52 12.23
C ARG A 219 22.80 -24.65 12.33
N VAL A 220 22.70 -25.43 13.39
CA VAL A 220 23.44 -26.68 13.56
C VAL A 220 22.58 -27.79 13.00
N VAL A 221 23.11 -28.51 12.01
CA VAL A 221 22.42 -29.60 11.31
C VAL A 221 23.22 -30.89 11.48
N ARG A 222 22.53 -31.96 11.88
CA ARG A 222 23.11 -33.30 12.02
C ARG A 222 22.15 -34.29 11.38
N ASN A 223 22.64 -35.12 10.46
CA ASN A 223 21.81 -36.09 9.71
C ASN A 223 20.57 -35.43 9.06
N ASN A 224 20.75 -34.25 8.47
CA ASN A 224 19.68 -33.44 7.85
C ASN A 224 18.58 -32.95 8.80
N VAL A 225 18.81 -32.97 10.12
CA VAL A 225 17.88 -32.42 11.12
C VAL A 225 18.51 -31.20 11.79
N VAL A 226 17.76 -30.10 11.88
CA VAL A 226 18.18 -28.89 12.61
C VAL A 226 18.11 -29.20 14.11
N LEU A 227 19.27 -29.16 14.77
CA LEU A 227 19.39 -29.37 16.21
C LEU A 227 19.29 -28.08 17.01
N TYR A 228 19.77 -26.98 16.44
CA TYR A 228 19.84 -25.70 17.13
C TYR A 228 19.93 -24.53 16.14
N ASP A 229 19.36 -23.39 16.50
CA ASP A 229 19.35 -22.16 15.71
C ASP A 229 19.68 -20.98 16.62
N SER A 230 20.79 -20.28 16.35
CA SER A 230 21.24 -19.17 17.18
C SER A 230 22.22 -18.24 16.47
N SER A 231 22.78 -17.28 17.20
CA SER A 231 23.78 -16.35 16.69
C SER A 231 25.21 -16.87 16.87
N ILE A 232 26.13 -16.38 16.05
CA ILE A 232 27.56 -16.63 16.20
C ILE A 232 28.11 -15.74 17.34
N GLU A 233 28.63 -16.36 18.40
CA GLU A 233 29.24 -15.63 19.52
C GLU A 233 30.63 -15.09 19.15
N SER A 234 31.44 -15.93 18.50
CA SER A 234 32.76 -15.55 17.99
C SER A 234 33.09 -16.27 16.69
N LEU A 235 33.71 -15.55 15.77
CA LEU A 235 34.27 -16.07 14.53
C LEU A 235 35.76 -15.74 14.51
N LYS A 236 36.60 -16.78 14.47
CA LYS A 236 38.05 -16.65 14.51
C LYS A 236 38.70 -17.33 13.33
N ARG A 237 39.83 -16.79 12.87
CA ARG A 237 40.73 -17.49 11.96
C ARG A 237 42.08 -17.61 12.67
N PHE A 238 42.52 -18.85 12.86
CA PHE A 238 43.64 -19.15 13.77
C PHE A 238 43.38 -18.59 15.18
N LYS A 239 44.08 -17.53 15.59
CA LYS A 239 43.92 -16.90 16.90
C LYS A 239 43.19 -15.55 16.86
N ASP A 240 42.95 -15.02 15.67
CA ASP A 240 42.45 -13.66 15.48
C ASP A 240 40.94 -13.65 15.25
N ASP A 241 40.24 -12.72 15.90
CA ASP A 241 38.83 -12.44 15.65
C ASP A 241 38.67 -11.78 14.28
N VAL A 242 37.81 -12.37 13.44
CA VAL A 242 37.57 -11.89 12.08
C VAL A 242 36.10 -11.56 11.87
N LYS A 243 35.85 -10.60 10.97
CA LYS A 243 34.47 -10.21 10.61
C LYS A 243 33.82 -11.24 9.70
N GLU A 244 34.62 -11.86 8.84
CA GLU A 244 34.15 -12.77 7.80
C GLU A 244 35.19 -13.83 7.46
N VAL A 245 34.71 -14.97 6.98
CA VAL A 245 35.53 -16.04 6.40
C VAL A 245 34.87 -16.53 5.11
N LYS A 246 35.67 -16.61 4.05
CA LYS A 246 35.22 -17.01 2.71
C LYS A 246 35.36 -18.53 2.53
N GLU A 247 34.69 -19.03 1.50
CA GLU A 247 34.82 -20.39 0.99
C GLU A 247 36.29 -20.82 0.85
N GLY A 248 36.54 -22.10 1.17
CA GLY A 248 37.86 -22.71 1.03
C GLY A 248 38.81 -22.46 2.21
N PHE A 249 38.41 -21.64 3.19
CA PHE A 249 39.21 -21.35 4.37
C PHE A 249 38.70 -22.03 5.64
N GLU A 250 39.63 -22.28 6.55
CA GLU A 250 39.35 -22.77 7.90
C GLU A 250 39.04 -21.62 8.86
N CYS A 251 38.16 -21.90 9.82
CA CYS A 251 37.77 -20.97 10.87
C CYS A 251 37.38 -21.70 12.16
N GLY A 252 37.41 -20.96 13.27
CA GLY A 252 36.86 -21.37 14.55
C GLY A 252 35.54 -20.64 14.79
N ILE A 253 34.46 -21.38 15.03
CA ILE A 253 33.13 -20.82 15.30
C ILE A 253 32.70 -21.22 16.71
N LYS A 254 32.28 -20.24 17.51
CA LYS A 254 31.60 -20.47 18.78
C LYS A 254 30.14 -20.04 18.63
N ILE A 255 29.21 -20.93 18.94
CA ILE A 255 27.77 -20.70 18.81
C ILE A 255 27.23 -20.26 20.18
N GLN A 256 26.40 -19.22 20.18
CA GLN A 256 25.84 -18.68 21.41
C GLN A 256 24.95 -19.72 22.12
N ASN A 257 25.22 -19.93 23.41
CA ASN A 257 24.46 -20.84 24.29
C ASN A 257 24.36 -22.30 23.79
N PHE A 258 25.28 -22.77 22.94
CA PHE A 258 25.27 -24.13 22.43
C PHE A 258 26.65 -24.79 22.51
N ASN A 259 26.70 -25.98 23.11
CA ASN A 259 27.95 -26.70 23.35
C ASN A 259 27.98 -28.13 22.77
N ASP A 260 26.84 -28.71 22.33
CA ASP A 260 26.77 -30.08 21.76
C ASP A 260 27.09 -30.12 20.26
N ILE A 261 28.23 -29.51 19.88
CA ILE A 261 28.75 -29.60 18.52
C ILE A 261 29.60 -30.87 18.40
N LYS A 262 29.41 -31.63 17.33
CA LYS A 262 30.16 -32.86 17.02
C LYS A 262 30.85 -32.74 15.67
N VAL A 263 31.94 -33.48 15.52
CA VAL A 263 32.62 -33.64 14.22
C VAL A 263 31.65 -34.30 13.24
N GLY A 264 31.57 -33.75 12.03
CA GLY A 264 30.62 -34.17 11.01
C GLY A 264 29.29 -33.41 11.02
N ASP A 265 29.04 -32.52 11.99
CA ASP A 265 27.91 -31.60 11.92
C ASP A 265 28.10 -30.60 10.77
N GLU A 266 27.00 -30.21 10.14
CA GLU A 266 26.94 -29.14 9.15
C GLU A 266 26.39 -27.88 9.83
N LEU A 267 27.06 -26.75 9.64
CA LEU A 267 26.57 -25.45 10.07
C LEU A 267 26.11 -24.66 8.85
N ILE A 268 24.86 -24.24 8.87
CA ILE A 268 24.25 -23.42 7.84
C ILE A 268 24.17 -22.00 8.37
N ALA A 269 24.99 -21.10 7.85
CA ALA A 269 24.94 -19.68 8.17
C ALA A 269 23.90 -18.99 7.29
N TYR A 270 23.13 -18.08 7.88
CA TYR A 270 22.14 -17.30 7.15
C TYR A 270 22.02 -15.89 7.73
N ARG A 271 21.51 -14.98 6.91
CA ARG A 271 21.13 -13.63 7.33
C ARG A 271 19.64 -13.41 7.11
N VAL A 272 19.06 -12.52 7.91
CA VAL A 272 17.68 -12.10 7.74
C VAL A 272 17.69 -10.80 6.94
N GLU A 273 17.09 -10.82 5.76
CA GLU A 273 16.89 -9.65 4.92
C GLU A 273 15.45 -9.16 5.05
N LYS A 274 15.27 -7.84 5.08
CA LYS A 274 13.96 -7.20 4.95
C LYS A 274 13.66 -7.06 3.47
N VAL A 275 12.65 -7.77 2.97
CA VAL A 275 12.19 -7.70 1.58
C VAL A 275 10.88 -6.94 1.55
N ALA A 276 10.81 -5.87 0.76
CA ALA A 276 9.56 -5.13 0.57
C ALA A 276 8.52 -6.03 -0.10
N ARG A 277 7.29 -6.02 0.42
CA ARG A 277 6.16 -6.76 -0.15
C ARG A 277 5.53 -5.96 -1.27
N THR A 278 5.04 -6.66 -2.28
CA THR A 278 4.30 -6.07 -3.41
C THR A 278 2.86 -6.61 -3.42
N LEU A 279 1.92 -5.79 -3.89
CA LEU A 279 0.51 -6.12 -4.06
C LEU A 279 0.25 -6.75 -5.44
#